data_AF-A0A5V0RF66-F1
#
_entry.id   AF-A0A5V0RF66-F1
#
_cell.length_a   1.000
_cell.length_b   1.000
_cell.length_c   1.000
_cell.angle_alpha   90.00
_cell.angle_beta   90.00
_cell.angle_gamma   90.00
#
_symmetry.space_group_name_H-M   'P 1'
#
loop_
_entity.id
_entity.type
_entity.pdbx_description
1 polymer ?
#
loop_
_entity_poly.entity_id
_entity_poly.type
_entity_poly.pdbx_seq_one_letter_code
_entity_poly.pdbx_strand_id
1 'polypeptide(L)' 'VIYVNTEAGNAYAIISQVNEMIPMRLMKMASGANYEAIDKNYTYKLYTKGKTAELVEGDDKPVLSNCSLAN' A
#
# COMPACT_ATOMS: atom_id res chain seq x y z
N VAL A 1 6.17 0.68 -6.16
CA VAL A 1 5.71 -0.27 -5.11
C VAL A 1 6.31 -1.62 -5.42
N ILE A 2 6.84 -2.32 -4.41
CA ILE A 2 7.30 -3.72 -4.54
C ILE A 2 6.23 -4.60 -3.90
N TYR A 3 5.74 -5.61 -4.62
CA TYR A 3 4.77 -6.57 -4.07
C TYR A 3 5.47 -7.87 -3.73
N VAL A 4 5.17 -8.43 -2.55
CA VAL A 4 5.72 -9.71 -2.08
C VAL A 4 4.56 -10.64 -1.76
N ASN A 5 4.46 -11.73 -2.50
CA ASN A 5 3.48 -12.79 -2.27
C ASN A 5 4.21 -14.05 -1.78
N THR A 6 3.65 -14.72 -0.78
CA THR A 6 4.22 -15.95 -0.20
C THR A 6 3.40 -17.17 -0.62
N GLU A 7 4.02 -18.35 -0.64
CA GLU A 7 3.31 -19.62 -0.91
C GLU A 7 2.19 -19.90 0.08
N ALA A 8 2.34 -19.44 1.34
CA ALA A 8 1.32 -19.53 2.39
C ALA A 8 0.11 -18.60 2.17
N GLY A 9 0.08 -17.84 1.08
CA GLY A 9 -1.03 -16.94 0.74
C GLY A 9 -0.96 -15.56 1.40
N ASN A 10 0.10 -15.22 2.13
CA ASN A 10 0.30 -13.86 2.62
C ASN A 10 0.77 -12.94 1.50
N ALA A 11 0.28 -11.70 1.51
CA ALA A 11 0.66 -10.65 0.58
C ALA A 11 1.10 -9.39 1.33
N TYR A 12 2.17 -8.78 0.83
CA TYR A 12 2.76 -7.55 1.37
C TYR A 12 3.06 -6.58 0.23
N ALA A 13 3.18 -5.31 0.60
CA ALA A 13 3.71 -4.27 -0.26
C ALA A 13 4.85 -3.53 0.45
N ILE A 14 5.81 -3.02 -0.31
CA ILE A 14 6.84 -2.12 0.19
C ILE A 14 6.77 -0.84 -0.64
N ILE A 15 6.58 0.28 0.03
CA ILE A 15 6.61 1.61 -0.58
C ILE A 15 7.92 2.31 -0.19
N SER A 16 8.36 3.24 -1.05
CA SER A 16 9.45 4.15 -0.73
C SER A 16 8.84 5.52 -0.46
N GLN A 17 8.93 6.00 0.77
CA GLN A 17 8.51 7.34 1.20
C GLN A 17 9.56 7.91 2.13
N VAL A 18 9.76 9.23 2.11
CA VAL A 18 10.73 9.92 3.00
C VAL A 18 12.13 9.26 3.03
N ASN A 19 12.60 8.77 1.88
CA ASN A 19 13.87 8.03 1.72
C ASN A 19 13.98 6.74 2.55
N GLU A 20 12.84 6.16 2.94
CA GLU A 20 12.74 4.92 3.69
C GLU A 20 11.86 3.90 2.96
N MET A 21 12.22 2.62 3.09
CA MET A 21 11.37 1.51 2.66
C MET A 21 10.38 1.16 3.78
N ILE A 22 9.10 1.38 3.53
CA ILE A 22 8.04 1.12 4.51
C ILE A 22 7.32 -0.17 4.13
N PRO A 23 7.49 -1.26 4.90
CA PRO A 23 6.79 -2.51 4.67
C PRO A 23 5.33 -2.40 5.12
N MET A 24 4.44 -2.99 4.33
CA MET A 24 2.99 -2.91 4.49
C MET A 24 2.37 -4.29 4.43
N ARG A 25 1.36 -4.53 5.26
CA ARG A 25 0.58 -5.78 5.30
C ARG A 25 -0.76 -5.61 4.59
N LEU A 26 -1.27 -6.68 3.98
CA LEU A 26 -2.60 -6.68 3.37
C LEU A 26 -3.70 -6.41 4.42
N MET A 27 -4.59 -5.47 4.12
CA MET A 27 -5.82 -5.19 4.83
C MET A 27 -6.97 -6.02 4.26
N LYS A 28 -7.81 -6.58 5.13
CA LYS A 28 -9.01 -7.29 4.72
C LYS A 28 -10.09 -6.27 4.34
N MET A 29 -10.36 -6.13 3.04
CA MET A 29 -11.36 -5.20 2.50
C MET A 29 -12.29 -5.87 1.49
N ALA A 30 -13.44 -5.25 1.22
CA ALA A 30 -14.46 -5.77 0.31
C ALA A 30 -14.04 -5.73 -1.18
N SER A 31 -13.10 -4.85 -1.55
CA SER A 31 -12.61 -4.72 -2.93
C SER A 31 -11.18 -4.17 -2.95
N GLY A 32 -10.41 -4.58 -3.96
CA GLY A 32 -9.03 -4.17 -4.14
C GLY A 32 -8.05 -4.93 -3.25
N ALA A 33 -6.76 -4.70 -3.49
CA ALA A 33 -5.68 -5.16 -2.62
C ALA A 33 -5.14 -3.94 -1.88
N ASN A 34 -5.54 -3.78 -0.63
CA ASN A 34 -5.20 -2.59 0.14
C ASN A 34 -4.21 -2.97 1.23
N TYR A 35 -3.27 -2.10 1.53
CA TYR A 35 -2.19 -2.37 2.48
C TYR A 35 -2.07 -1.26 3.50
N GLU A 36 -1.70 -1.59 4.73
CA GLU A 36 -1.35 -0.63 5.79
C GLU A 36 0.08 -0.84 6.25
N ALA A 37 0.75 0.23 6.68
CA ALA A 37 2.09 0.15 7.25
C ALA A 37 2.11 -0.81 8.46
N ILE A 38 3.20 -1.59 8.56
CA ILE A 38 3.38 -2.54 9.67
C ILE A 38 3.81 -1.81 10.95
N ASP A 39 4.68 -0.81 10.82
CA ASP A 39 5.09 0.03 11.94
C ASP A 39 3.96 1.02 12.29
N LYS A 40 3.58 1.04 13.57
CA LYS A 40 2.50 1.87 14.13
C LYS A 40 2.83 3.35 14.17
N ASN A 41 4.10 3.72 14.00
CA ASN A 41 4.51 5.12 13.88
C ASN A 41 4.12 5.73 12.53
N TYR A 42 3.80 4.88 11.53
CA TYR A 42 3.30 5.32 10.24
C TYR A 42 1.80 5.10 10.13
N THR A 43 1.11 6.08 9.56
CA THR A 43 -0.31 6.01 9.26
C THR A 43 -0.59 5.74 7.78
N TYR A 44 0.42 5.32 7.02
CA TYR A 44 0.29 5.11 5.59
C TYR A 44 -0.62 3.93 5.26
N LYS A 45 -1.51 4.14 4.29
CA LYS A 45 -2.27 3.09 3.63
C LYS A 45 -2.13 3.22 2.12
N LEU A 46 -1.95 2.09 1.46
CA LEU A 46 -1.89 1.98 0.01
C LEU A 46 -3.18 1.31 -0.47
N TYR A 47 -4.04 2.07 -1.15
CA TYR A 47 -5.23 1.55 -1.79
C TYR A 47 -4.92 1.18 -3.24
N THR A 48 -5.29 -0.03 -3.67
CA THR A 48 -5.09 -0.45 -5.07
C THR A 48 -6.35 -1.06 -5.67
N LYS A 49 -6.60 -0.76 -6.94
CA LYS A 49 -7.73 -1.30 -7.70
C LYS A 49 -7.35 -1.49 -9.17
N GLY A 50 -7.20 -2.73 -9.59
CA GLY A 50 -6.78 -3.04 -10.96
C GLY A 50 -5.40 -2.46 -11.26
N LYS A 51 -5.33 -1.44 -12.12
CA LYS A 51 -4.08 -0.77 -12.51
C LYS A 51 -3.82 0.56 -11.78
N THR A 52 -4.70 0.95 -10.86
CA THR A 52 -4.59 2.23 -10.14
C THR A 52 -4.22 2.04 -8.68
N ALA A 53 -3.58 3.05 -8.12
CA ALA A 53 -3.23 3.11 -6.71
C ALA A 53 -3.36 4.52 -6.13
N GLU A 54 -3.59 4.58 -4.82
CA GLU A 54 -3.54 5.79 -4.02
C GLU A 54 -2.76 5.52 -2.73
N LEU A 55 -1.88 6.44 -2.35
CA LEU A 55 -1.21 6.44 -1.07
C LEU A 55 -1.85 7.53 -0.20
N VAL A 56 -2.32 7.15 0.98
CA VAL A 56 -2.94 8.06 1.94
C VAL A 56 -2.27 7.95 3.32
N GLU A 57 -2.50 8.93 4.17
CA GLU A 57 -2.06 8.97 5.57
C GLU A 57 -3.21 9.37 6.52
N GLY A 58 -3.13 8.97 7.79
CA GLY A 58 -4.08 9.33 8.84
C GLY A 58 -5.52 8.96 8.47
N ASP A 59 -6.40 9.97 8.50
CA ASP A 59 -7.82 9.88 8.13
C ASP A 59 -8.01 9.90 6.60
N ASP A 60 -7.29 9.02 5.90
CA ASP A 60 -7.29 8.86 4.44
C ASP A 60 -6.97 10.14 3.66
N LYS A 61 -6.13 11.01 4.24
CA LYS A 61 -5.62 12.20 3.58
C LYS A 61 -4.67 11.80 2.44
N PRO A 62 -4.87 12.30 1.21
CA PRO A 62 -4.02 11.92 0.09
C PRO A 62 -2.57 12.37 0.25
N VAL A 63 -1.64 11.45 -0.05
CA VAL A 63 -0.19 11.69 -0.17
C VAL A 63 0.20 11.61 -1.64
N LEU A 64 -0.24 10.55 -2.33
CA LEU A 64 -0.14 10.38 -3.79
C LEU A 64 -1.49 9.90 -4.32
N SER A 65 -2.01 10.57 -5.34
CA SER A 65 -3.29 10.25 -5.98
C SER A 65 -3.11 9.98 -7.46
N ASN A 66 -4.11 9.33 -8.07
CA ASN A 66 -4.15 9.04 -9.51
C ASN A 66 -2.91 8.27 -10.03
N CYS A 67 -2.28 7.45 -9.17
CA CYS A 67 -1.17 6.63 -9.61
C CYS A 67 -1.71 5.51 -10.51
N SER A 68 -0.99 5.23 -11.58
CA SER A 68 -1.28 4.13 -12.50
C SER A 68 -0.01 3.35 -12.79
N LEU A 69 -0.15 2.07 -13.12
CA LEU A 69 0.95 1.30 -13.67
C LEU A 69 1.47 1.98 -14.94
N ALA A 70 2.77 2.25 -14.98
CA ALA A 70 3.43 2.66 -16.21
C ALA A 70 3.33 1.51 -17.23
N ASN A 71 3.07 1.86 -18.49
CA ASN A 71 3.04 0.91 -19.60
C ASN A 71 4.45 0.44 -19.97
#